data_AF-A0A1I8HX32-F1
#
_entry.id   AF-A0A1I8HX32-F1
#
_cell.length_a   1.000
_cell.length_b   1.000
_cell.length_c   1.000
_cell.angle_alpha   90.00
_cell.angle_beta   90.00
_cell.angle_gamma   90.00
#
_symmetry.space_group_name_H-M   'P 1'
#
loop_
_entity.id
_entity.type
_entity.pdbx_description
1 polymer ?
#
loop_
_entity_poly.entity_id
_entity_poly.type
_entity_poly.pdbx_seq_one_letter_code
_entity_poly.pdbx_strand_id
1 'polypeptide(L)'
;MNCSSSDSAMAKWGEGDPRWIVEERADAKNVNNWHWTEKNATQWSKDKLRELLVGFKVNEAGSFEFRVSDMPKCDGEATANNRKAKLIFFYEWTITLDWEGQLLGCDNKTKFKGKVEVINLSEENSASEIDMDVSVESSSNDAFKLKELVRRVAVPRLQTQLGMYIDQLRTEFSQNLILPTKGDTGKPAPATSNAAAPAASTVTRDRTVIAGSDGPKAPSGSADSSGARLATKKLTFKEEFFCAPEDLFRVFTQEHLLAAFVRARATADAREGGEFSLCDGSITGFFDELLPPDRLVMRWRHRKWPAGHHSICELNFRPSDGGTQLELVQTQVPEKEVEFTRNSWQEHYFRAIKQTFGYGGKLF
;
A
#
# COMPACT_ATOMS: atom_id res chain seq x y z
N MET A 1 41.97 -7.48 25.47
CA MET A 1 41.38 -6.17 25.83
C MET A 1 42.20 -5.09 25.14
N ASN A 2 41.67 -4.51 24.06
CA ASN A 2 42.17 -3.27 23.50
C ASN A 2 40.93 -2.48 23.06
N CYS A 3 40.58 -1.48 23.85
CA CYS A 3 39.49 -0.56 23.57
C CYS A 3 40.05 0.55 22.69
N SER A 4 39.73 0.53 21.40
CA SER A 4 40.05 1.61 20.46
C SER A 4 38.97 2.69 20.57
N SER A 5 39.26 3.73 21.34
CA SER A 5 38.45 4.95 21.41
C SER A 5 38.52 5.69 20.07
N SER A 6 37.39 5.76 19.36
CA SER A 6 37.20 6.72 18.27
C SER A 6 36.92 8.09 18.88
N ASP A 7 37.87 9.02 18.77
CA ASP A 7 37.70 10.42 19.14
C ASP A 7 36.55 11.05 18.35
N SER A 8 35.41 11.24 19.02
CA SER A 8 34.35 12.10 18.53
C SER A 8 34.75 13.54 18.82
N ALA A 9 35.35 14.22 17.84
CA ALA A 9 35.73 15.63 17.95
C ALA A 9 34.50 16.48 18.35
N MET A 10 34.49 16.97 19.60
CA MET A 10 33.45 17.86 20.10
C MET A 10 33.58 19.24 19.45
N ALA A 11 32.44 19.90 19.22
CA ALA A 11 32.39 21.25 18.67
C ALA A 11 33.21 22.22 19.53
N LYS A 12 34.10 22.98 18.90
CA LYS A 12 34.96 23.94 19.60
C LYS A 12 34.15 25.17 19.99
N TRP A 13 34.26 25.57 21.25
CA TRP A 13 33.58 26.75 21.77
C TRP A 13 34.02 28.02 21.03
N GLY A 14 33.08 28.74 20.43
CA GLY A 14 33.33 29.98 19.68
C GLY A 14 33.56 29.81 18.18
N GLU A 15 33.73 28.58 17.68
CA GLU A 15 33.73 28.25 16.27
C GLU A 15 32.41 27.52 15.97
N GLY A 16 31.42 28.21 15.40
CA GLY A 16 30.14 27.58 15.06
C GLY A 16 30.36 26.28 14.27
N ASP A 17 29.85 25.15 14.78
CA ASP A 17 29.99 23.86 14.09
C ASP A 17 29.22 23.93 12.77
N PRO A 18 29.83 23.60 11.61
CA PRO A 18 29.15 23.57 10.31
C PRO A 18 27.85 22.76 10.28
N ARG A 19 27.67 21.78 11.18
CA ARG A 19 26.41 21.05 11.36
C ARG A 19 25.26 21.91 11.88
N TRP A 20 25.57 23.05 12.49
CA TRP A 20 24.64 23.96 13.19
C TRP A 20 24.65 25.39 12.62
N ILE A 21 25.42 25.67 11.56
CA ILE A 21 25.41 26.97 10.88
C ILE A 21 24.13 27.06 10.03
N VAL A 22 23.22 27.96 10.43
CA VAL A 22 22.08 28.38 9.61
C VAL A 22 22.60 29.43 8.62
N GLU A 23 22.97 29.00 7.41
CA GLU A 23 23.30 29.96 6.34
C GLU A 23 22.02 30.67 5.88
N GLU A 24 22.04 32.01 5.87
CA GLU A 24 20.95 32.86 5.42
C GLU A 24 20.64 32.62 3.93
N ARG A 25 19.35 32.46 3.62
CA ARG A 25 18.80 32.57 2.27
C ARG A 25 18.01 33.86 2.15
N ALA A 26 17.90 34.37 0.92
CA ALA A 26 17.10 35.57 0.60
C ALA A 26 15.63 35.46 1.08
N ASP A 27 15.12 34.24 1.18
CA ASP A 27 13.78 33.87 1.61
C ASP A 27 13.85 33.06 2.92
N ALA A 28 14.12 33.80 4.01
CA ALA A 28 14.31 33.32 5.39
C ALA A 28 13.09 32.61 6.05
N LYS A 29 12.10 32.16 5.27
CA LYS A 29 10.76 31.83 5.79
C LYS A 29 10.59 30.35 6.18
N ASN A 30 11.35 29.42 5.61
CA ASN A 30 11.30 28.00 6.01
C ASN A 30 12.61 27.24 5.70
N VAL A 31 13.70 27.62 6.39
CA VAL A 31 14.99 26.95 6.27
C VAL A 31 14.84 25.45 6.58
N ASN A 32 15.37 24.60 5.68
CA ASN A 32 15.36 23.14 5.78
C ASN A 32 13.98 22.47 5.87
N ASN A 33 12.89 23.13 5.44
CA ASN A 33 11.52 22.59 5.52
C ASN A 33 11.09 22.21 6.95
N TRP A 34 11.66 22.85 7.99
CA TRP A 34 11.39 22.49 9.38
C TRP A 34 10.07 23.05 9.91
N HIS A 35 9.65 24.21 9.39
CA HIS A 35 8.41 24.86 9.77
C HIS A 35 7.25 24.29 8.95
N TRP A 36 6.08 24.22 9.59
CA TRP A 36 4.84 23.82 8.93
C TRP A 36 4.51 24.80 7.80
N THR A 37 4.30 24.27 6.61
CA THR A 37 3.73 25.03 5.49
C THR A 37 2.54 24.29 4.93
N GLU A 38 1.44 25.00 4.78
CA GLU A 38 0.18 24.51 4.27
C GLU A 38 -0.11 25.14 2.91
N LYS A 39 -0.61 24.33 1.97
CA LYS A 39 -1.09 24.78 0.69
C LYS A 39 -2.50 24.24 0.47
N ASN A 40 -3.43 25.15 0.19
CA ASN A 40 -4.80 24.78 -0.16
C ASN A 40 -4.83 24.06 -1.51
N ALA A 41 -5.37 22.85 -1.52
CA ALA A 41 -5.55 22.00 -2.69
C ALA A 41 -7.02 21.92 -3.16
N THR A 42 -7.96 22.55 -2.44
CA THR A 42 -9.40 22.41 -2.63
C THR A 42 -9.82 22.65 -4.08
N GLN A 43 -9.41 23.76 -4.71
CA GLN A 43 -9.85 24.05 -6.08
C GLN A 43 -9.25 23.06 -7.09
N TRP A 44 -7.96 22.77 -6.96
CA TRP A 44 -7.29 21.79 -7.81
C TRP A 44 -7.95 20.41 -7.70
N SER A 45 -8.30 19.98 -6.49
CA SER A 45 -8.99 18.73 -6.25
C SER A 45 -10.38 18.69 -6.87
N LYS A 46 -11.17 19.76 -6.77
CA LYS A 46 -12.48 19.86 -7.41
C LYS A 46 -12.37 19.72 -8.94
N ASP A 47 -11.39 20.40 -9.53
CA ASP A 47 -11.15 20.34 -10.98
C ASP A 47 -10.73 18.93 -11.40
N LYS A 48 -9.84 18.29 -10.63
CA LYS A 48 -9.33 16.95 -10.92
C LYS A 48 -10.40 15.87 -10.76
N LEU A 49 -11.20 15.93 -9.70
CA LEU A 49 -12.34 15.05 -9.50
C LEU A 49 -13.35 15.19 -10.64
N ARG A 50 -13.62 16.42 -11.10
CA ARG A 50 -14.49 16.66 -12.25
C ARG A 50 -13.93 16.05 -13.54
N GLU A 51 -12.62 16.22 -13.79
CA GLU A 51 -11.92 15.66 -14.96
C GLU A 51 -12.00 14.13 -15.00
N LEU A 52 -11.80 13.47 -13.87
CA LEU A 52 -11.78 12.01 -13.78
C LEU A 52 -13.19 11.38 -13.83
N LEU A 53 -14.17 12.03 -13.20
CA LEU A 53 -15.49 11.45 -13.00
C LEU A 53 -16.47 11.82 -14.11
N VAL A 54 -16.50 13.08 -14.58
CA VAL A 54 -17.48 13.52 -15.58
C VAL A 54 -17.14 12.93 -16.94
N GLY A 55 -18.10 12.26 -17.56
CA GLY A 55 -17.89 11.57 -18.83
C GLY A 55 -17.26 10.18 -18.70
N PHE A 56 -16.97 9.71 -17.48
CA PHE A 56 -16.60 8.33 -17.22
C PHE A 56 -17.67 7.37 -17.74
N LYS A 57 -17.25 6.29 -18.41
CA LYS A 57 -18.14 5.33 -19.09
C LYS A 57 -17.80 3.89 -18.73
N VAL A 58 -18.84 3.08 -18.59
CA VAL A 58 -18.76 1.63 -18.51
C VAL A 58 -19.66 1.05 -19.59
N ASN A 59 -19.12 0.17 -20.42
CA ASN A 59 -19.86 -0.60 -21.39
C ASN A 59 -19.52 -2.07 -21.17
N GLU A 60 -20.52 -2.85 -20.79
CA GLU A 60 -20.41 -4.29 -20.68
C GLU A 60 -21.22 -4.91 -21.82
N ALA A 61 -20.51 -5.48 -22.79
CA ALA A 61 -21.08 -5.91 -24.06
C ALA A 61 -22.26 -6.85 -23.85
N GLY A 62 -23.42 -6.48 -24.42
CA GLY A 62 -24.65 -7.26 -24.30
C GLY A 62 -25.34 -7.19 -22.94
N SER A 63 -24.87 -6.36 -22.00
CA SER A 63 -25.48 -6.20 -20.67
C SER A 63 -26.01 -4.79 -20.43
N PHE A 64 -25.14 -3.77 -20.34
CA PHE A 64 -25.57 -2.40 -20.07
C PHE A 64 -24.53 -1.36 -20.47
N GLU A 65 -24.98 -0.13 -20.62
CA GLU A 65 -24.14 1.06 -20.73
C GLU A 65 -24.43 2.00 -19.56
N PHE A 66 -23.36 2.62 -19.07
CA PHE A 66 -23.39 3.62 -18.01
C PHE A 66 -22.45 4.75 -18.35
N ARG A 67 -22.87 5.98 -18.06
CA ARG A 67 -22.08 7.18 -18.20
C ARG A 67 -22.40 8.15 -17.08
N VAL A 68 -21.36 8.73 -16.47
CA VAL A 68 -21.52 9.92 -15.61
C VAL A 68 -21.76 11.14 -16.51
N SER A 69 -22.92 11.78 -16.36
CA SER A 69 -23.31 12.95 -17.15
C SER A 69 -22.80 14.24 -16.55
N ASP A 70 -22.85 14.38 -15.21
CA ASP A 70 -22.42 15.59 -14.51
C ASP A 70 -22.04 15.29 -13.05
N MET A 71 -21.40 16.26 -12.40
CA MET A 71 -21.10 16.27 -10.97
C MET A 71 -21.72 17.53 -10.36
N PRO A 72 -23.01 17.51 -10.00
CA PRO A 72 -23.72 18.68 -9.47
C PRO A 72 -23.21 19.13 -8.10
N LYS A 73 -22.60 18.23 -7.32
CA LYS A 73 -22.11 18.54 -5.97
C LYS A 73 -20.71 17.96 -5.76
N CYS A 74 -19.81 18.78 -5.24
CA CYS A 74 -18.47 18.40 -4.81
C CYS A 74 -18.07 19.31 -3.64
N ASP A 75 -18.59 18.98 -2.47
CA ASP A 75 -18.38 19.75 -1.24
C ASP A 75 -17.31 19.09 -0.40
N GLY A 76 -16.47 19.91 0.23
CA GLY A 76 -15.29 19.43 0.92
C GLY A 76 -14.09 20.32 0.71
N GLU A 77 -12.97 19.87 1.27
CA GLU A 77 -11.70 20.56 1.22
C GLU A 77 -10.53 19.60 1.09
N ALA A 78 -9.41 20.12 0.62
CA ALA A 78 -8.14 19.41 0.60
C ALA A 78 -7.00 20.37 0.92
N THR A 79 -6.06 19.93 1.75
CA THR A 79 -4.83 20.65 2.07
C THR A 79 -3.64 19.71 1.97
N ALA A 80 -2.52 20.26 1.48
CA ALA A 80 -1.25 19.59 1.48
C ALA A 80 -0.28 20.34 2.40
N ASN A 81 0.30 19.61 3.34
CA ASN A 81 1.13 20.15 4.40
C ASN A 81 2.53 19.56 4.30
N ASN A 82 3.55 20.39 4.48
CA ASN A 82 4.93 19.95 4.59
C ASN A 82 5.43 20.20 6.01
N ARG A 83 5.95 19.14 6.63
CA ARG A 83 6.62 19.20 7.92
C ARG A 83 7.85 18.31 7.89
N LYS A 84 9.04 18.89 8.13
CA LYS A 84 10.31 18.16 8.14
C LYS A 84 10.52 17.35 6.84
N ALA A 85 10.22 17.97 5.70
CA ALA A 85 10.27 17.35 4.37
C ALA A 85 9.34 16.13 4.18
N LYS A 86 8.35 15.94 5.05
CA LYS A 86 7.27 14.95 4.88
C LYS A 86 5.99 15.66 4.49
N LEU A 87 5.35 15.14 3.44
CA LEU A 87 4.05 15.61 3.00
C LEU A 87 2.94 14.89 3.76
N ILE A 88 1.97 15.68 4.25
CA ILE A 88 0.78 15.22 4.97
C ILE A 88 -0.41 15.83 4.26
N PHE A 89 -1.38 15.00 3.87
CA PHE A 89 -2.57 15.44 3.15
C PHE A 89 -3.78 15.25 4.05
N PHE A 90 -4.63 16.26 4.10
CA PHE A 90 -5.97 16.16 4.68
C PHE A 90 -6.94 16.44 3.55
N TYR A 91 -7.94 15.59 3.37
CA TYR A 91 -9.01 15.83 2.42
C TYR A 91 -10.29 15.19 2.90
N GLU A 92 -11.41 15.84 2.66
CA GLU A 92 -12.72 15.28 2.93
C GLU A 92 -13.64 15.72 1.80
N TRP A 93 -14.33 14.78 1.17
CA TRP A 93 -15.24 15.06 0.06
C TRP A 93 -16.58 14.35 0.21
N THR A 94 -17.63 15.10 -0.09
CA THR A 94 -18.98 14.62 -0.39
C THR A 94 -19.31 14.97 -1.83
N ILE A 95 -19.52 13.94 -2.66
CA ILE A 95 -19.68 14.10 -4.11
C ILE A 95 -21.03 13.51 -4.53
N THR A 96 -21.78 14.24 -5.34
CA THR A 96 -22.96 13.72 -6.03
C THR A 96 -22.69 13.73 -7.52
N LEU A 97 -22.87 12.58 -8.15
CA LEU A 97 -22.75 12.37 -9.59
C LEU A 97 -24.11 12.09 -10.17
N ASP A 98 -24.44 12.74 -11.29
CA ASP A 98 -25.59 12.36 -12.11
C ASP A 98 -25.12 11.37 -13.17
N TRP A 99 -25.88 10.30 -13.37
CA TRP A 99 -25.57 9.28 -14.37
C TRP A 99 -26.73 9.00 -15.31
N GLU A 100 -26.39 8.57 -16.51
CA GLU A 100 -27.31 8.06 -17.53
C GLU A 100 -26.87 6.66 -17.95
N GLY A 101 -27.82 5.77 -18.18
CA GLY A 101 -27.52 4.40 -18.61
C GLY A 101 -28.69 3.71 -19.29
N GLN A 102 -28.41 2.58 -19.92
CA GLN A 102 -29.42 1.75 -20.59
C GLN A 102 -29.03 0.27 -20.52
N LEU A 103 -30.01 -0.62 -20.47
CA LEU A 103 -29.79 -2.05 -20.63
C LEU A 103 -29.57 -2.37 -22.12
N LEU A 104 -28.62 -3.24 -22.42
CA LEU A 104 -28.35 -3.75 -23.75
C LEU A 104 -28.95 -5.16 -23.89
N GLY A 105 -29.36 -5.53 -25.11
CA GLY A 105 -29.92 -6.87 -25.39
C GLY A 105 -31.43 -6.99 -25.16
N CYS A 106 -32.13 -5.91 -24.81
CA CYS A 106 -33.58 -5.82 -24.80
C CYS A 106 -34.08 -5.02 -26.01
N ASP A 107 -35.26 -5.33 -26.56
CA ASP A 107 -35.87 -4.53 -27.64
C ASP A 107 -36.11 -3.06 -27.24
N ASN A 108 -36.17 -2.81 -25.93
CA ASN A 108 -36.46 -1.51 -25.36
C ASN A 108 -35.16 -0.76 -25.01
N LYS A 109 -34.79 0.22 -25.85
CA LYS A 109 -33.57 1.07 -25.68
C LYS A 109 -33.82 2.26 -24.75
N THR A 110 -34.55 2.05 -23.68
CA THR A 110 -34.90 3.13 -22.75
C THR A 110 -33.67 3.55 -21.95
N LYS A 111 -33.38 4.84 -21.95
CA LYS A 111 -32.35 5.44 -21.11
C LYS A 111 -32.94 5.82 -19.76
N PHE A 112 -32.25 5.44 -18.70
CA PHE A 112 -32.57 5.80 -17.33
C PHE A 112 -31.53 6.78 -16.78
N LYS A 113 -31.97 7.60 -15.82
CA LYS A 113 -31.13 8.55 -15.10
C LYS A 113 -31.16 8.26 -13.62
N GLY A 114 -30.12 8.66 -12.92
CA GLY A 114 -30.02 8.49 -11.48
C GLY A 114 -28.83 9.23 -10.89
N LYS A 115 -28.59 8.99 -9.60
CA LYS A 115 -27.45 9.57 -8.87
C LYS A 115 -26.52 8.51 -8.30
N VAL A 116 -25.25 8.87 -8.16
CA VAL A 116 -24.29 8.16 -7.29
C VAL A 116 -23.80 9.16 -6.25
N GLU A 117 -23.93 8.81 -4.98
CA GLU A 117 -23.49 9.63 -3.86
C GLU A 117 -22.28 8.99 -3.19
N VAL A 118 -21.17 9.73 -3.19
CA VAL A 118 -19.94 9.39 -2.48
C VAL A 118 -19.94 10.15 -1.17
N ILE A 119 -20.07 9.41 -0.08
CA ILE A 119 -20.11 9.98 1.27
C ILE A 119 -18.76 9.73 1.93
N ASN A 120 -18.14 10.79 2.46
CA ASN A 120 -16.94 10.71 3.29
C ASN A 120 -15.70 10.08 2.59
N LEU A 121 -15.34 10.60 1.41
CA LEU A 121 -14.02 10.34 0.82
C LEU A 121 -12.98 11.14 1.59
N SER A 122 -12.20 10.49 2.46
CA SER A 122 -11.18 11.13 3.30
C SER A 122 -9.85 10.38 3.35
N GLU A 123 -8.82 10.96 3.99
CA GLU A 123 -7.53 10.30 4.19
C GLU A 123 -7.59 9.06 5.11
N GLU A 124 -8.65 8.93 5.90
CA GLU A 124 -8.87 7.79 6.80
C GLU A 124 -9.43 6.57 6.06
N ASN A 125 -10.06 6.79 4.90
CA ASN A 125 -10.75 5.76 4.13
C ASN A 125 -10.04 5.53 2.80
N SER A 126 -9.77 4.26 2.44
CA SER A 126 -9.28 3.99 1.09
C SER A 126 -10.40 4.18 0.06
N ALA A 127 -10.08 4.63 -1.16
CA ALA A 127 -11.07 4.83 -2.21
C ALA A 127 -11.90 3.58 -2.53
N SER A 128 -11.37 2.38 -2.28
CA SER A 128 -12.05 1.09 -2.45
C SER A 128 -13.01 0.70 -1.33
N GLU A 129 -12.86 1.28 -0.14
CA GLU A 129 -13.71 1.01 1.03
C GLU A 129 -14.93 1.92 1.09
N ILE A 130 -14.96 2.98 0.26
CA ILE A 130 -16.05 3.95 0.25
C ILE A 130 -17.30 3.31 -0.35
N ASP A 131 -18.34 3.16 0.46
CA ASP A 131 -19.66 2.78 -0.01
C ASP A 131 -20.29 3.95 -0.76
N MET A 132 -20.85 3.67 -1.93
CA MET A 132 -21.51 4.66 -2.78
C MET A 132 -22.98 4.31 -2.89
N ASP A 133 -23.84 5.26 -2.51
CA ASP A 133 -25.27 5.06 -2.70
C ASP A 133 -25.65 5.34 -4.15
N VAL A 134 -26.30 4.36 -4.77
CA VAL A 134 -26.79 4.47 -6.15
C VAL A 134 -28.29 4.66 -6.08
N SER A 135 -28.83 5.60 -6.84
CA SER A 135 -30.27 5.80 -7.02
C SER A 135 -30.63 5.88 -8.50
N VAL A 136 -31.90 5.66 -8.82
CA VAL A 136 -32.46 5.76 -10.16
C VAL A 136 -33.82 6.46 -10.08
N GLU A 137 -34.12 7.35 -11.03
CA GLU A 137 -35.33 8.19 -10.99
C GLU A 137 -36.60 7.45 -11.43
N SER A 138 -36.45 6.43 -12.28
CA SER A 138 -37.57 5.63 -12.78
C SER A 138 -37.91 4.49 -11.82
N SER A 139 -39.21 4.26 -11.59
CA SER A 139 -39.74 3.15 -10.79
C SER A 139 -39.98 1.85 -11.59
N SER A 140 -39.45 1.76 -12.81
CA SER A 140 -39.61 0.56 -13.64
C SER A 140 -38.68 -0.57 -13.21
N ASN A 141 -39.10 -1.83 -13.44
CA ASN A 141 -38.27 -3.01 -13.13
C ASN A 141 -36.91 -2.99 -13.86
N ASP A 142 -36.86 -2.48 -15.09
CA ASP A 142 -35.62 -2.39 -15.86
C ASP A 142 -34.68 -1.30 -15.32
N ALA A 143 -35.22 -0.21 -14.78
CA ALA A 143 -34.44 0.79 -14.06
C ALA A 143 -33.79 0.21 -12.80
N PHE A 144 -34.52 -0.61 -12.03
CA PHE A 144 -33.96 -1.28 -10.84
C PHE A 144 -32.91 -2.34 -11.19
N LYS A 145 -33.09 -3.10 -12.28
CA LYS A 145 -32.06 -4.01 -12.78
C LYS A 145 -30.78 -3.26 -13.18
N LEU A 146 -30.92 -2.16 -13.93
CA LEU A 146 -29.78 -1.33 -14.32
C LEU A 146 -29.08 -0.74 -13.09
N LYS A 147 -29.83 -0.24 -12.11
CA LYS A 147 -29.29 0.26 -10.83
C LYS A 147 -28.39 -0.77 -10.15
N GLU A 148 -28.83 -2.02 -10.06
CA GLU A 148 -28.06 -3.10 -9.44
C GLU A 148 -26.78 -3.44 -10.24
N LEU A 149 -26.83 -3.39 -11.58
CA LEU A 149 -25.64 -3.55 -12.42
C LEU A 149 -24.65 -2.39 -12.23
N VAL A 150 -25.14 -1.16 -12.17
CA VAL A 150 -24.32 0.03 -11.87
C VAL A 150 -23.64 -0.13 -10.52
N ARG A 151 -24.37 -0.57 -9.48
CA ARG A 151 -23.80 -0.83 -8.15
C ARG A 151 -22.71 -1.90 -8.17
N ARG A 152 -22.90 -2.99 -8.91
CA ARG A 152 -21.93 -4.11 -8.91
C ARG A 152 -20.71 -3.86 -9.79
N VAL A 153 -20.87 -3.13 -10.90
CA VAL A 153 -19.85 -3.02 -11.94
C VAL A 153 -19.28 -1.62 -12.07
N ALA A 154 -20.14 -0.59 -12.08
CA ALA A 154 -19.70 0.78 -12.29
C ALA A 154 -19.07 1.39 -11.01
N VAL A 155 -19.65 1.12 -9.83
CA VAL A 155 -19.12 1.63 -8.55
C VAL A 155 -17.67 1.22 -8.30
N PRO A 156 -17.25 -0.07 -8.43
CA PRO A 156 -15.83 -0.43 -8.26
C PRO A 156 -14.88 0.30 -9.23
N ARG A 157 -15.35 0.65 -10.42
CA ARG A 157 -14.55 1.41 -11.39
C ARG A 157 -14.52 2.90 -11.08
N LEU A 158 -15.61 3.47 -10.53
CA LEU A 158 -15.63 4.82 -9.99
C LEU A 158 -14.69 4.95 -8.78
N GLN A 159 -14.67 3.98 -7.88
CA GLN A 159 -13.69 3.89 -6.78
C GLN A 159 -12.25 3.91 -7.31
N THR A 160 -11.99 3.25 -8.45
CA THR A 160 -10.67 3.31 -9.10
C THR A 160 -10.33 4.73 -9.58
N GLN A 161 -11.30 5.47 -10.14
CA GLN A 161 -11.10 6.89 -10.51
C GLN A 161 -10.81 7.77 -9.29
N LEU A 162 -11.49 7.54 -8.16
CA LEU A 162 -11.20 8.24 -6.90
C LEU A 162 -9.80 7.91 -6.37
N GLY A 163 -9.34 6.66 -6.52
CA GLY A 163 -7.95 6.28 -6.22
C GLY A 163 -6.94 7.05 -7.06
N MET A 164 -7.20 7.22 -8.36
CA MET A 164 -6.34 8.02 -9.25
C MET A 164 -6.26 9.49 -8.81
N TYR A 165 -7.37 10.06 -8.33
CA TYR A 165 -7.35 11.40 -7.73
C TYR A 165 -6.40 11.47 -6.52
N ILE A 166 -6.46 10.51 -5.60
CA ILE A 166 -5.60 10.47 -4.40
C ILE A 166 -4.12 10.39 -4.82
N ASP A 167 -3.80 9.55 -5.80
CA ASP A 167 -2.43 9.42 -6.31
C ASP A 167 -1.94 10.71 -6.97
N GLN A 168 -2.79 11.38 -7.75
CA GLN A 168 -2.45 12.66 -8.39
C GLN A 168 -2.33 13.80 -7.38
N LEU A 169 -3.13 13.81 -6.31
CA LEU A 169 -2.97 14.76 -5.21
C LEU A 169 -1.57 14.62 -4.58
N ARG A 170 -1.09 13.39 -4.44
CA ARG A 170 0.21 13.06 -3.86
C ARG A 170 1.38 13.31 -4.81
N THR A 171 1.20 13.27 -6.12
CA THR A 171 2.29 13.28 -7.11
C THR A 171 2.32 14.52 -8.01
N GLU A 172 1.18 15.10 -8.34
CA GLU A 172 1.03 16.25 -9.24
C GLU A 172 0.89 17.56 -8.45
N PHE A 173 -0.09 17.63 -7.54
CA PHE A 173 -0.29 18.84 -6.72
C PHE A 173 0.89 19.13 -5.80
N SER A 174 1.57 18.07 -5.35
CA SER A 174 2.65 18.15 -4.38
C SER A 174 4.00 18.58 -4.96
N GLN A 175 4.08 18.71 -6.28
CA GLN A 175 5.30 19.15 -6.95
C GLN A 175 5.71 20.53 -6.43
N ASN A 176 6.96 20.64 -6.00
CA ASN A 176 7.54 21.87 -5.44
C ASN A 176 6.97 22.30 -4.06
N LEU A 177 6.24 21.44 -3.34
CA LEU A 177 5.86 21.70 -1.94
C LEU A 177 7.03 21.54 -0.96
N ILE A 178 8.12 20.92 -1.39
CA ILE A 178 9.36 20.79 -0.64
C ILE A 178 10.36 21.79 -1.22
N LEU A 179 10.83 22.73 -0.40
CA LEU A 179 11.80 23.74 -0.82
C LEU A 179 13.17 23.08 -1.09
N PRO A 180 13.87 23.45 -2.19
CA PRO A 180 15.20 22.93 -2.49
C PRO A 180 16.19 23.18 -1.35
N THR A 181 17.16 22.28 -1.13
CA THR A 181 18.26 22.53 -0.19
C THR A 181 19.60 22.62 -0.93
N LYS A 182 20.48 23.57 -0.54
CA LYS A 182 21.75 23.83 -1.25
C LYS A 182 22.61 22.55 -1.24
N GLY A 183 22.93 22.03 -2.44
CA GLY A 183 23.55 20.72 -2.66
C GLY A 183 22.86 19.87 -3.74
N ASP A 184 21.64 20.25 -4.14
CA ASP A 184 20.83 19.51 -5.10
C ASP A 184 21.00 20.05 -6.53
N THR A 185 21.92 19.45 -7.30
CA THR A 185 22.00 19.69 -8.76
C THR A 185 20.86 18.94 -9.44
N GLY A 186 19.72 19.61 -9.63
CA GLY A 186 18.73 19.34 -10.67
C GLY A 186 18.54 17.87 -11.07
N LYS A 187 18.00 17.06 -10.17
CA LYS A 187 17.25 15.84 -10.51
C LYS A 187 15.95 15.85 -9.71
N PRO A 188 14.82 15.38 -10.26
CA PRO A 188 13.64 15.15 -9.43
C PRO A 188 14.03 14.08 -8.40
N ALA A 189 14.14 14.49 -7.13
CA ALA A 189 14.48 13.59 -6.05
C ALA A 189 13.35 12.56 -5.87
N PRO A 190 13.65 11.25 -5.74
CA PRO A 190 12.66 10.28 -5.30
C PRO A 190 12.27 10.62 -3.86
N ALA A 191 10.97 10.64 -3.58
CA ALA A 191 10.49 10.63 -2.19
C ALA A 191 11.14 9.44 -1.48
N THR A 192 12.09 9.71 -0.58
CA THR A 192 12.82 8.67 0.14
C THR A 192 12.76 8.93 1.64
N SER A 193 12.32 7.86 2.29
CA SER A 193 12.43 7.56 3.70
C SER A 193 13.89 7.48 4.15
N ASN A 194 14.09 7.80 5.44
CA ASN A 194 15.35 7.69 6.17
C ASN A 194 15.97 6.29 6.09
N ALA A 195 17.28 6.18 5.80
CA ALA A 195 18.28 5.50 6.64
C ALA A 195 19.69 5.56 6.02
N ALA A 196 20.68 5.70 6.89
CA ALA A 196 22.09 5.91 6.62
C ALA A 196 22.82 4.64 6.13
N ALA A 197 23.88 4.86 5.34
CA ALA A 197 24.90 3.87 5.05
C ALA A 197 25.83 3.64 6.26
N PRO A 198 26.57 2.52 6.29
CA PRO A 198 28.03 2.68 6.23
C PRO A 198 28.69 1.78 5.18
N ALA A 199 29.98 2.08 4.99
CA ALA A 199 30.83 1.77 3.86
C ALA A 199 31.38 0.33 3.81
N ALA A 200 31.66 -0.05 2.58
CA ALA A 200 32.58 -1.05 2.03
C ALA A 200 33.58 -1.76 2.97
N SER A 201 33.69 -3.07 2.76
CA SER A 201 34.97 -3.78 2.76
C SER A 201 35.00 -4.78 1.61
N THR A 202 35.97 -4.58 0.73
CA THR A 202 36.28 -5.31 -0.49
C THR A 202 36.97 -6.62 -0.14
N VAL A 203 36.41 -7.76 -0.57
CA VAL A 203 37.18 -9.02 -0.68
C VAL A 203 36.95 -9.60 -2.07
N THR A 204 38.02 -9.51 -2.85
CA THR A 204 38.26 -10.18 -4.12
C THR A 204 38.05 -11.69 -3.98
N ARG A 205 37.25 -12.29 -4.86
CA ARG A 205 37.33 -13.73 -5.12
C ARG A 205 37.49 -14.00 -6.61
N ASP A 206 38.58 -14.71 -6.84
CA ASP A 206 39.15 -15.14 -8.09
C ASP A 206 38.25 -16.16 -8.79
N ARG A 207 38.33 -16.13 -10.11
CA ARG A 207 37.53 -16.91 -11.05
C ARG A 207 38.37 -18.11 -11.46
N THR A 208 37.99 -19.31 -11.02
CA THR A 208 38.52 -20.54 -11.63
C THR A 208 37.38 -21.39 -12.17
N VAL A 209 37.46 -21.62 -13.48
CA VAL A 209 36.60 -22.45 -14.32
C VAL A 209 37.13 -23.88 -14.25
N ILE A 210 36.29 -24.87 -13.97
CA ILE A 210 36.51 -26.26 -14.41
C ILE A 210 35.17 -26.87 -14.86
N ALA A 211 35.21 -27.46 -16.04
CA ALA A 211 34.11 -28.07 -16.79
C ALA A 211 34.09 -29.60 -16.67
N GLY A 212 32.94 -30.19 -17.04
CA GLY A 212 32.73 -31.61 -17.39
C GLY A 212 31.86 -32.38 -16.38
N SER A 213 30.96 -33.31 -16.73
CA SER A 213 30.42 -33.82 -18.01
C SER A 213 29.26 -34.80 -17.70
N ASP A 214 28.24 -34.84 -18.57
CA ASP A 214 27.34 -35.96 -18.98
C ASP A 214 26.54 -36.87 -18.01
N GLY A 215 25.18 -36.67 -18.02
CA GLY A 215 24.07 -37.63 -18.28
C GLY A 215 23.75 -38.84 -17.36
N PRO A 216 22.55 -39.50 -17.42
CA PRO A 216 21.35 -39.29 -18.26
C PRO A 216 19.91 -39.43 -17.60
N LYS A 217 18.93 -38.68 -18.16
CA LYS A 217 17.51 -38.96 -18.55
C LYS A 217 16.48 -39.78 -17.68
N ALA A 218 15.46 -39.05 -17.16
CA ALA A 218 13.95 -39.18 -17.20
C ALA A 218 13.20 -40.52 -16.88
N PRO A 219 11.90 -40.53 -16.44
CA PRO A 219 10.71 -39.99 -17.16
C PRO A 219 9.71 -39.16 -16.28
N SER A 220 9.19 -38.01 -16.73
CA SER A 220 7.93 -37.80 -17.50
C SER A 220 6.61 -38.15 -16.78
N GLY A 221 5.93 -37.11 -16.29
CA GLY A 221 4.48 -37.06 -16.06
C GLY A 221 3.98 -35.65 -16.42
N SER A 222 3.22 -35.56 -17.52
CA SER A 222 2.74 -34.34 -18.19
C SER A 222 1.46 -33.77 -17.57
N ALA A 223 1.42 -32.46 -17.32
CA ALA A 223 0.18 -31.69 -17.23
C ALA A 223 0.38 -30.26 -17.76
N ASP A 224 -0.41 -29.97 -18.80
CA ASP A 224 -0.74 -28.73 -19.51
C ASP A 224 0.06 -27.44 -19.30
N SER A 225 0.71 -27.05 -20.40
CA SER A 225 1.29 -25.74 -20.65
C SER A 225 0.28 -24.80 -21.33
N SER A 226 -0.36 -23.94 -20.53
CA SER A 226 -0.85 -22.64 -20.99
C SER A 226 -0.81 -21.63 -19.84
N GLY A 227 0.39 -21.38 -19.31
CA GLY A 227 0.62 -20.36 -18.29
C GLY A 227 1.68 -19.39 -18.79
N ALA A 228 1.30 -18.16 -19.13
CA ALA A 228 2.26 -17.07 -19.19
C ALA A 228 3.00 -17.06 -17.84
N ARG A 229 4.31 -17.37 -17.83
CA ARG A 229 5.11 -17.34 -16.60
C ARG A 229 5.00 -15.94 -16.02
N LEU A 230 4.21 -15.79 -14.95
CA LEU A 230 4.10 -14.55 -14.21
C LEU A 230 5.50 -14.20 -13.69
N ALA A 231 6.01 -13.03 -14.07
CA ALA A 231 7.25 -12.53 -13.51
C ALA A 231 7.05 -12.31 -12.00
N THR A 232 7.92 -12.90 -11.18
CA THR A 232 7.84 -12.81 -9.73
C THR A 232 9.12 -12.24 -9.14
N LYS A 233 9.01 -11.56 -8.00
CA LYS A 233 10.16 -11.07 -7.20
C LYS A 233 10.15 -11.64 -5.79
N LYS A 234 11.28 -11.45 -5.13
CA LYS A 234 11.51 -11.77 -3.71
C LYS A 234 11.50 -10.47 -2.90
N LEU A 235 10.79 -10.50 -1.77
CA LEU A 235 10.83 -9.48 -0.73
C LEU A 235 11.54 -10.04 0.50
N THR A 236 12.24 -9.17 1.22
CA THR A 236 12.94 -9.53 2.46
C THR A 236 12.85 -8.35 3.42
N PHE A 237 12.52 -8.66 4.67
CA PHE A 237 12.37 -7.70 5.75
C PHE A 237 13.08 -8.22 6.99
N LYS A 238 13.60 -7.27 7.78
CA LYS A 238 14.11 -7.51 9.12
C LYS A 238 13.52 -6.45 10.03
N GLU A 239 12.79 -6.86 11.05
CA GLU A 239 12.08 -5.97 11.96
C GLU A 239 12.28 -6.41 13.40
N GLU A 240 12.43 -5.45 14.30
CA GLU A 240 12.53 -5.69 15.74
C GLU A 240 11.19 -5.42 16.43
N PHE A 241 10.83 -6.32 17.35
CA PHE A 241 9.63 -6.26 18.19
C PHE A 241 10.02 -6.45 19.65
N PHE A 242 9.51 -5.58 20.52
CA PHE A 242 9.76 -5.62 21.96
C PHE A 242 8.85 -6.60 22.70
N CYS A 243 8.95 -7.89 22.34
CA CYS A 243 8.24 -9.01 22.98
C CYS A 243 9.03 -10.32 22.84
N ALA A 244 8.60 -11.37 23.54
CA ALA A 244 9.19 -12.70 23.41
C ALA A 244 8.82 -13.33 22.04
N PRO A 245 9.67 -14.21 21.46
CA PRO A 245 9.36 -14.85 20.18
C PRO A 245 8.05 -15.62 20.20
N GLU A 246 7.72 -16.24 21.32
CA GLU A 246 6.46 -16.95 21.52
C GLU A 246 5.24 -16.03 21.40
N ASP A 247 5.30 -14.83 21.98
CA ASP A 247 4.20 -13.86 21.89
C ASP A 247 4.02 -13.37 20.45
N LEU A 248 5.12 -13.06 19.76
CA LEU A 248 5.05 -12.62 18.36
C LEU A 248 4.55 -13.75 17.46
N PHE A 249 4.99 -14.98 17.68
CA PHE A 249 4.50 -16.15 16.95
C PHE A 249 2.99 -16.34 17.10
N ARG A 250 2.47 -16.17 18.33
CA ARG A 250 1.03 -16.22 18.61
C ARG A 250 0.26 -15.15 17.85
N VAL A 251 0.82 -13.95 17.68
CA VAL A 251 0.16 -12.87 16.90
C VAL A 251 -0.10 -13.28 15.45
N PHE A 252 0.77 -14.10 14.84
CA PHE A 252 0.60 -14.58 13.46
C PHE A 252 -0.28 -15.83 13.33
N THR A 253 -0.68 -16.46 14.43
CA THR A 253 -1.35 -17.77 14.41
C THR A 253 -2.70 -17.77 15.14
N GLN A 254 -2.89 -16.94 16.16
CA GLN A 254 -4.13 -16.90 16.92
C GLN A 254 -5.12 -15.93 16.28
N GLU A 255 -6.32 -16.44 15.97
CA GLU A 255 -7.39 -15.69 15.31
C GLU A 255 -7.71 -14.34 15.98
N HIS A 256 -7.89 -14.34 17.30
CA HIS A 256 -8.23 -13.11 18.04
C HIS A 256 -7.11 -12.06 17.99
N LEU A 257 -5.84 -12.47 17.93
CA LEU A 257 -4.71 -11.55 17.82
C LEU A 257 -4.58 -11.02 16.38
N LEU A 258 -4.80 -11.88 15.38
CA LEU A 258 -4.88 -11.49 13.98
C LEU A 258 -5.98 -10.44 13.76
N ALA A 259 -7.19 -10.71 14.27
CA ALA A 259 -8.31 -9.77 14.21
C ALA A 259 -7.99 -8.43 14.91
N ALA A 260 -7.27 -8.47 16.04
CA ALA A 260 -6.93 -7.27 16.80
C ALA A 260 -6.00 -6.32 16.04
N PHE A 261 -4.92 -6.81 15.41
CA PHE A 261 -4.01 -5.90 14.68
C PHE A 261 -4.52 -5.55 13.29
N VAL A 262 -5.26 -6.44 12.63
CA VAL A 262 -5.87 -6.17 11.32
C VAL A 262 -7.05 -5.21 11.43
N ARG A 263 -7.72 -5.15 12.59
CA ARG A 263 -8.93 -4.34 12.85
C ARG A 263 -10.09 -4.68 11.90
N ALA A 264 -10.15 -5.92 11.43
CA ALA A 264 -11.20 -6.45 10.58
C ALA A 264 -11.40 -7.95 10.89
N ARG A 265 -12.37 -8.60 10.25
CA ARG A 265 -12.60 -10.03 10.47
C ARG A 265 -11.38 -10.83 10.00
N ALA A 266 -10.88 -11.67 10.89
CA ALA A 266 -9.84 -12.65 10.62
C ALA A 266 -10.33 -14.04 11.05
N THR A 267 -9.92 -15.07 10.32
CA THR A 267 -10.08 -16.47 10.70
C THR A 267 -8.75 -17.18 10.56
N ALA A 268 -8.37 -18.03 11.49
CA ALA A 268 -7.10 -18.76 11.42
C ALA A 268 -7.21 -20.16 12.01
N ASP A 269 -6.92 -21.17 11.19
CA ASP A 269 -6.75 -22.56 11.60
C ASP A 269 -5.26 -22.88 11.73
N ALA A 270 -4.67 -22.61 12.90
CA ALA A 270 -3.22 -22.69 13.14
C ALA A 270 -2.70 -24.13 13.28
N ARG A 271 -2.74 -24.88 12.18
CA ARG A 271 -2.16 -26.23 12.00
C ARG A 271 -1.59 -26.35 10.59
N GLU A 272 -0.72 -27.32 10.37
CA GLU A 272 -0.18 -27.58 9.04
C GLU A 272 -1.32 -27.91 8.05
N GLY A 273 -1.33 -27.22 6.91
CA GLY A 273 -2.40 -27.24 5.91
C GLY A 273 -3.64 -26.42 6.26
N GLY A 274 -3.72 -25.84 7.46
CA GLY A 274 -4.86 -25.03 7.91
C GLY A 274 -4.94 -23.71 7.16
N GLU A 275 -6.17 -23.23 6.96
CA GLU A 275 -6.46 -22.00 6.22
C GLU A 275 -6.49 -20.78 7.13
N PHE A 276 -6.09 -19.62 6.58
CA PHE A 276 -6.32 -18.33 7.19
C PHE A 276 -6.91 -17.34 6.18
N SER A 277 -7.67 -16.40 6.72
CA SER A 277 -8.27 -15.29 5.99
C SER A 277 -8.17 -14.03 6.84
N LEU A 278 -7.66 -12.95 6.26
CA LEU A 278 -7.46 -11.65 6.91
C LEU A 278 -8.15 -10.56 6.07
N CYS A 279 -8.42 -9.41 6.70
CA CYS A 279 -9.02 -8.23 6.04
C CYS A 279 -10.30 -8.57 5.27
N ASP A 280 -11.26 -9.24 5.93
CA ASP A 280 -12.53 -9.67 5.33
C ASP A 280 -12.37 -10.54 4.06
N GLY A 281 -11.32 -11.37 4.03
CA GLY A 281 -11.02 -12.27 2.90
C GLY A 281 -10.28 -11.59 1.75
N SER A 282 -9.77 -10.38 1.95
CA SER A 282 -8.88 -9.72 0.98
C SER A 282 -7.52 -10.40 0.91
N ILE A 283 -7.08 -11.00 2.03
CA ILE A 283 -5.86 -11.78 2.12
C ILE A 283 -6.25 -13.18 2.56
N THR A 284 -5.78 -14.18 1.83
CA THR A 284 -6.03 -15.58 2.15
C THR A 284 -4.77 -16.41 1.99
N GLY A 285 -4.75 -17.56 2.63
CA GLY A 285 -3.59 -18.42 2.59
C GLY A 285 -3.73 -19.69 3.40
N PHE A 286 -2.62 -20.42 3.47
CA PHE A 286 -2.51 -21.69 4.15
C PHE A 286 -1.23 -21.69 4.99
N PHE A 287 -1.28 -22.24 6.19
CA PHE A 287 -0.08 -22.52 6.96
C PHE A 287 0.56 -23.79 6.43
N ASP A 288 1.79 -23.69 5.91
CA ASP A 288 2.50 -24.84 5.35
C ASP A 288 3.44 -25.49 6.40
N GLU A 289 4.03 -24.71 7.31
CA GLU A 289 4.92 -25.18 8.39
C GLU A 289 4.73 -24.30 9.63
N LEU A 290 4.52 -24.90 10.81
CA LEU A 290 4.46 -24.18 12.09
C LEU A 290 5.44 -24.81 13.08
N LEU A 291 6.53 -24.11 13.40
CA LEU A 291 7.49 -24.50 14.42
C LEU A 291 7.54 -23.41 15.51
N PRO A 292 6.64 -23.44 16.50
CA PRO A 292 6.64 -22.46 17.58
C PRO A 292 7.89 -22.60 18.48
N PRO A 293 8.54 -21.51 18.91
CA PRO A 293 8.31 -20.12 18.49
C PRO A 293 9.18 -19.68 17.30
N ASP A 294 10.00 -20.57 16.73
CA ASP A 294 11.14 -20.23 15.86
C ASP A 294 10.78 -19.89 14.41
N ARG A 295 9.81 -20.58 13.79
CA ARG A 295 9.58 -20.49 12.34
C ARG A 295 8.13 -20.72 11.94
N LEU A 296 7.64 -19.91 11.01
CA LEU A 296 6.33 -20.03 10.39
C LEU A 296 6.47 -19.90 8.87
N VAL A 297 6.00 -20.89 8.11
CA VAL A 297 5.91 -20.82 6.66
C VAL A 297 4.45 -20.85 6.25
N MET A 298 4.05 -19.92 5.40
CA MET A 298 2.69 -19.85 4.90
C MET A 298 2.61 -19.42 3.45
N ARG A 299 1.66 -20.02 2.72
CA ARG A 299 1.21 -19.47 1.44
C ARG A 299 0.35 -18.26 1.71
N TRP A 300 0.62 -17.19 0.98
CA TRP A 300 -0.03 -15.91 1.12
C TRP A 300 -0.46 -15.39 -0.24
N ARG A 301 -1.67 -14.87 -0.36
CA ARG A 301 -2.10 -14.14 -1.55
C ARG A 301 -3.08 -13.04 -1.20
N HIS A 302 -3.06 -12.02 -2.05
CA HIS A 302 -4.12 -11.02 -2.10
C HIS A 302 -5.22 -11.45 -3.09
N ARG A 303 -6.47 -11.07 -2.82
CA ARG A 303 -7.64 -11.43 -3.66
C ARG A 303 -7.53 -10.93 -5.10
N LYS A 304 -6.84 -9.80 -5.32
CA LYS A 304 -6.61 -9.23 -6.67
C LYS A 304 -5.53 -9.95 -7.48
N TRP A 305 -4.77 -10.86 -6.86
CA TRP A 305 -3.73 -11.62 -7.57
C TRP A 305 -4.33 -12.64 -8.54
N PRO A 306 -3.60 -13.03 -9.61
CA PRO A 306 -4.04 -14.06 -10.54
C PRO A 306 -4.57 -15.31 -9.85
N ALA A 307 -5.62 -15.90 -10.39
CA ALA A 307 -6.24 -17.10 -9.82
C ALA A 307 -5.18 -18.22 -9.67
N GLY A 308 -5.18 -18.89 -8.51
CA GLY A 308 -4.22 -19.94 -8.17
C GLY A 308 -2.82 -19.47 -7.78
N HIS A 309 -2.47 -18.19 -7.99
CA HIS A 309 -1.13 -17.68 -7.67
C HIS A 309 -0.99 -17.32 -6.19
N HIS A 310 -0.05 -17.96 -5.51
CA HIS A 310 0.31 -17.69 -4.12
C HIS A 310 1.80 -17.34 -4.04
N SER A 311 2.13 -16.50 -3.08
CA SER A 311 3.49 -16.28 -2.62
C SER A 311 3.78 -17.17 -1.41
N ILE A 312 5.06 -17.41 -1.14
CA ILE A 312 5.49 -18.18 0.02
C ILE A 312 6.16 -17.19 0.99
N CYS A 313 5.60 -17.06 2.18
CA CYS A 313 6.10 -16.22 3.27
C CYS A 313 6.77 -17.11 4.33
N GLU A 314 8.06 -16.90 4.54
CA GLU A 314 8.84 -17.54 5.60
C GLU A 314 9.17 -16.51 6.68
N LEU A 315 8.66 -16.71 7.88
CA LEU A 315 8.89 -15.89 9.06
C LEU A 315 9.81 -16.65 10.01
N ASN A 316 10.93 -16.05 10.37
CA ASN A 316 11.86 -16.59 11.36
C ASN A 316 11.91 -15.64 12.54
N PHE A 317 11.61 -16.15 13.73
CA PHE A 317 11.58 -15.38 14.96
C PHE A 317 12.86 -15.69 15.74
N ARG A 318 13.72 -14.70 15.90
CA ARG A 318 15.00 -14.84 16.61
C ARG A 318 14.99 -14.01 17.89
N PRO A 319 15.35 -14.59 19.05
CA PRO A 319 15.61 -13.79 20.24
C PRO A 319 16.69 -12.73 19.97
N SER A 320 16.50 -11.54 20.54
CA SER A 320 17.45 -10.42 20.47
C SER A 320 17.44 -9.64 21.79
N ASP A 321 18.44 -8.80 22.03
CA ASP A 321 18.55 -8.01 23.28
C ASP A 321 17.32 -7.11 23.53
N GLY A 322 16.61 -6.72 22.47
CA GLY A 322 15.39 -5.91 22.52
C GLY A 322 14.08 -6.71 22.60
N GLY A 323 14.11 -8.04 22.49
CA GLY A 323 12.92 -8.89 22.38
C GLY A 323 13.08 -9.89 21.24
N THR A 324 12.41 -9.66 20.11
CA THR A 324 12.41 -10.56 18.95
C THR A 324 12.79 -9.82 17.67
N GLN A 325 13.77 -10.34 16.95
CA GLN A 325 14.05 -9.97 15.57
C GLN A 325 13.28 -10.91 14.64
N LEU A 326 12.35 -10.36 13.89
CA LEU A 326 11.59 -11.06 12.86
C LEU A 326 12.30 -10.90 11.51
N GLU A 327 12.71 -12.01 10.92
CA GLU A 327 13.16 -12.06 9.53
C GLU A 327 12.07 -12.66 8.65
N LEU A 328 11.48 -11.83 7.78
CA LEU A 328 10.49 -12.27 6.80
C LEU A 328 11.12 -12.35 5.41
N VAL A 329 10.97 -13.49 4.76
CA VAL A 329 11.31 -13.69 3.35
C VAL A 329 10.06 -14.11 2.61
N GLN A 330 9.63 -13.30 1.65
CA GLN A 330 8.49 -13.63 0.80
C GLN A 330 8.93 -13.83 -0.65
N THR A 331 8.67 -15.01 -1.20
CA THR A 331 9.01 -15.36 -2.59
C THR A 331 7.76 -15.51 -3.45
N GLN A 332 7.95 -15.52 -4.77
CA GLN A 332 6.86 -15.65 -5.75
C GLN A 332 5.82 -14.50 -5.71
N VAL A 333 6.23 -13.29 -5.32
CA VAL A 333 5.35 -12.11 -5.37
C VAL A 333 5.24 -11.63 -6.83
N PRO A 334 4.05 -11.48 -7.43
CA PRO A 334 3.89 -10.95 -8.79
C PRO A 334 4.57 -9.58 -8.93
N GLU A 335 5.36 -9.38 -9.99
CA GLU A 335 6.21 -8.19 -10.16
C GLU A 335 5.45 -6.86 -10.03
N LYS A 336 4.21 -6.81 -10.53
CA LYS A 336 3.35 -5.61 -10.48
C LYS A 336 2.82 -5.30 -9.08
N GLU A 337 2.83 -6.28 -8.19
CA GLU A 337 2.23 -6.22 -6.85
C GLU A 337 3.28 -6.06 -5.74
N VAL A 338 4.58 -6.07 -6.10
CA VAL A 338 5.70 -6.05 -5.15
C VAL A 338 5.65 -4.87 -4.20
N GLU A 339 5.37 -3.68 -4.72
CA GLU A 339 5.33 -2.46 -3.91
C GLU A 339 4.11 -2.43 -2.99
N PHE A 340 2.96 -2.89 -3.49
CA PHE A 340 1.76 -3.04 -2.69
C PHE A 340 1.97 -4.05 -1.54
N THR A 341 2.54 -5.22 -1.84
CA THR A 341 2.84 -6.24 -0.82
C THR A 341 3.86 -5.74 0.19
N ARG A 342 4.88 -4.98 -0.25
CA ARG A 342 5.85 -4.35 0.64
C ARG A 342 5.20 -3.39 1.61
N ASN A 343 4.38 -2.47 1.10
CA ASN A 343 3.66 -1.50 1.92
C ASN A 343 2.69 -2.18 2.87
N SER A 344 2.01 -3.25 2.41
CA SER A 344 1.11 -4.04 3.24
C SER A 344 1.81 -4.64 4.46
N TRP A 345 2.99 -5.26 4.28
CA TRP A 345 3.78 -5.77 5.39
C TRP A 345 4.21 -4.68 6.38
N GLN A 346 4.71 -3.54 5.89
CA GLN A 346 5.19 -2.48 6.76
C GLN A 346 4.06 -1.80 7.55
N GLU A 347 2.96 -1.48 6.89
CA GLU A 347 1.88 -0.67 7.45
C GLU A 347 0.85 -1.52 8.18
N HIS A 348 0.38 -2.60 7.55
CA HIS A 348 -0.77 -3.37 8.05
C HIS A 348 -0.37 -4.58 8.90
N TYR A 349 0.89 -5.02 8.85
CA TYR A 349 1.41 -6.05 9.77
C TYR A 349 2.33 -5.44 10.80
N PHE A 350 3.54 -5.00 10.41
CA PHE A 350 4.57 -4.65 11.39
C PHE A 350 4.19 -3.44 12.23
N ARG A 351 3.77 -2.33 11.62
CA ARG A 351 3.33 -1.14 12.35
C ARG A 351 2.08 -1.42 13.17
N ALA A 352 1.09 -2.11 12.60
CA ALA A 352 -0.15 -2.46 13.30
C ALA A 352 0.12 -3.33 14.54
N ILE A 353 0.93 -4.38 14.42
CA ILE A 353 1.34 -5.25 15.54
C ILE A 353 2.06 -4.43 16.63
N LYS A 354 3.00 -3.57 16.22
CA LYS A 354 3.73 -2.68 17.15
C LYS A 354 2.81 -1.74 17.92
N GLN A 355 1.78 -1.21 17.27
CA GLN A 355 0.82 -0.29 17.90
C GLN A 355 -0.21 -1.02 18.76
N THR A 356 -0.81 -2.09 18.24
CA THR A 356 -1.90 -2.81 18.91
C THR A 356 -1.43 -3.54 20.17
N PHE A 357 -0.24 -4.14 20.14
CA PHE A 357 0.27 -4.92 21.27
C PHE A 357 1.39 -4.21 22.04
N GLY A 358 1.75 -2.97 21.64
CA GLY A 358 2.82 -2.21 22.29
C GLY A 358 4.24 -2.72 22.01
N TYR A 359 4.44 -3.54 20.97
CA TYR A 359 5.75 -4.12 20.64
C TYR A 359 6.70 -3.14 19.91
N GLY A 360 6.34 -1.85 19.81
CA GLY A 360 7.08 -0.85 19.04
C GLY A 360 8.22 -0.12 19.76
N GLY A 361 8.33 -0.22 21.08
CA GLY A 361 9.39 0.46 21.84
C GLY A 361 9.28 0.24 23.34
N LYS A 362 10.38 0.41 24.07
CA LYS A 362 10.37 0.50 25.53
C LYS A 362 9.54 1.72 25.94
N LEU A 363 8.39 1.50 26.57
CA LEU A 363 7.70 2.53 27.34
C LEU A 363 8.67 2.96 28.46
N PHE A 364 9.18 4.19 28.36
CA PHE A 364 9.94 4.83 29.43
C PHE A 364 9.00 5.28 30.56
#